data_AF-A0A839QH46-F1
#
_entry.id   AF-A0A839QH46-F1
#
_cell.length_a   1.000
_cell.length_b   1.000
_cell.length_c   1.000
_cell.angle_alpha   90.00
_cell.angle_beta   90.00
_cell.angle_gamma   90.00
#
_symmetry.space_group_name_H-M   'P 1'
#
loop_
_entity.id
_entity.type
_entity.pdbx_description
1 polymer ?
#
loop_
_entity_poly.entity_id
_entity_poly.type
_entity_poly.pdbx_seq_one_letter_code
_entity_poly.pdbx_strand_id
1 'polypeptide(L)' 'MEEVFIAHGGCPHWGKMPTRDASYLREQYPHFGGFLAQRKAVDPDGILLYGHLREMLGL' A
#
# COMPACT_ATOMS: atom_id res chain seq x y z
N MET A 1 -19.19 4.23 -3.69
CA MET A 1 -18.86 3.16 -4.67
C MET A 1 -17.67 2.33 -4.20
N GLU A 2 -16.59 2.95 -3.72
CA GLU A 2 -15.45 2.24 -3.11
C GLU A 2 -15.85 1.35 -1.90
N GLU A 3 -16.74 1.84 -1.03
CA GLU A 3 -17.25 1.09 0.14
C GLU A 3 -17.92 -0.25 -0.19
N VAL A 4 -18.59 -0.37 -1.35
CA VAL A 4 -19.25 -1.62 -1.77
C VAL A 4 -18.22 -2.68 -2.14
N PHE A 5 -17.12 -2.31 -2.79
CA PHE A 5 -16.05 -3.25 -3.13
C PHE A 5 -15.26 -3.68 -1.89
N ILE A 6 -15.05 -2.76 -0.94
CA ILE A 6 -14.37 -3.05 0.33
C ILE A 6 -15.17 -4.05 1.18
N ALA A 7 -16.49 -3.91 1.25
CA ALA A 7 -17.36 -4.84 1.98
C ALA A 7 -17.26 -6.31 1.49
N HIS A 8 -16.70 -6.51 0.29
CA HIS A 8 -16.45 -7.82 -0.31
C HIS A 8 -14.95 -8.16 -0.48
N GLY A 9 -14.04 -7.46 0.23
CA GLY A 9 -12.60 -7.74 0.18
C GLY A 9 -11.90 -7.17 -1.07
N GLY A 10 -12.44 -6.11 -1.64
CA GLY A 10 -11.89 -5.47 -2.84
C GLY A 10 -10.55 -4.81 -2.58
N CYS A 11 -9.53 -5.22 -3.34
CA CYS A 11 -8.25 -4.52 -3.37
C CYS A 11 -8.40 -3.18 -4.10
N PRO A 12 -7.94 -2.07 -3.50
CA PRO A 12 -8.00 -0.76 -4.13
C PRO A 12 -7.10 -0.75 -5.37
N HIS A 13 -7.59 -0.14 -6.45
CA HIS A 13 -6.81 -0.01 -7.67
C HIS A 13 -5.70 1.03 -7.48
N TRP A 14 -4.43 0.61 -7.58
CA TRP A 14 -3.25 1.46 -7.35
C TRP A 14 -3.19 2.74 -8.21
N GLY A 15 -3.81 2.74 -9.39
CA GLY A 15 -3.89 3.90 -10.29
C GLY A 15 -4.95 4.95 -9.96
N LYS A 16 -5.69 4.81 -8.85
CA LYS A 16 -6.57 5.85 -8.30
C LYS A 16 -6.06 6.23 -6.91
N MET A 17 -6.20 7.50 -6.50
CA MET A 17 -5.83 7.92 -5.15
C MET A 17 -6.77 7.25 -4.14
N PRO A 18 -6.33 6.22 -3.40
CA PRO A 18 -7.16 5.62 -2.37
C PRO A 18 -7.11 6.57 -1.15
N THR A 19 -8.24 6.76 -0.48
CA THR A 19 -8.30 7.52 0.79
C THR A 19 -7.83 6.69 1.99
N ARG A 20 -7.29 5.48 1.76
CA ARG A 20 -7.01 4.46 2.79
C ARG A 20 -5.52 4.35 3.07
N ASP A 21 -5.21 4.19 4.35
CA ASP A 21 -3.84 4.17 4.89
C ASP A 21 -3.20 2.77 4.88
N ALA A 22 -1.95 2.70 5.32
CA ALA A 22 -1.14 1.49 5.37
C ALA A 22 -1.75 0.33 6.18
N SER A 23 -2.62 0.61 7.14
CA SER A 23 -3.27 -0.39 7.99
C SER A 23 -4.24 -1.24 7.16
N TYR A 24 -5.01 -0.58 6.30
CA TYR A 24 -5.90 -1.26 5.36
C TYR A 24 -5.12 -2.14 4.38
N LEU A 25 -3.99 -1.65 3.85
CA LEU A 25 -3.16 -2.43 2.93
C LEU A 25 -2.55 -3.67 3.61
N ARG A 26 -2.18 -3.58 4.89
CA ARG A 26 -1.69 -4.74 5.66
C ARG A 26 -2.74 -5.83 5.82
N GLU A 27 -4.00 -5.45 6.00
CA GLU A 27 -5.12 -6.40 6.14
C GLU A 27 -5.49 -7.05 4.80
N GLN A 28 -5.49 -6.28 3.71
CA GLN A 28 -5.87 -6.78 2.38
C GLN A 28 -4.77 -7.58 1.68
N TYR A 29 -3.49 -7.30 1.99
CA TYR A 29 -2.35 -7.94 1.34
C TYR A 29 -1.55 -8.77 2.37
N PRO A 30 -1.78 -10.09 2.48
CA PRO A 30 -1.09 -10.96 3.44
C PRO A 30 0.45 -10.93 3.35
N HIS A 31 0.98 -10.60 2.18
CA HIS A 31 2.42 -10.51 1.92
C HIS A 31 2.98 -9.08 1.99
N PHE A 32 2.24 -8.13 2.55
CA PHE A 32 2.63 -6.71 2.62
C PHE A 32 3.99 -6.51 3.30
N GLY A 33 4.27 -7.24 4.39
CA GLY A 33 5.57 -7.19 5.07
C GLY A 33 6.73 -7.67 4.17
N GLY A 34 6.51 -8.73 3.41
CA GLY A 34 7.50 -9.23 2.44
C GLY A 34 7.75 -8.24 1.31
N PHE A 35 6.70 -7.57 0.84
CA PHE A 35 6.83 -6.48 -0.12
C PHE A 35 7.68 -5.33 0.42
N LEU A 36 7.43 -4.86 1.66
CA LEU A 36 8.21 -3.78 2.26
C LEU A 36 9.70 -4.16 2.43
N ALA A 37 9.98 -5.41 2.79
CA ALA A 37 11.34 -5.93 2.89
C ALA A 37 12.04 -5.93 1.53
N GLN A 38 11.37 -6.44 0.49
CA GLN A 38 11.90 -6.45 -0.87
C GLN A 38 12.13 -5.04 -1.41
N ARG A 39 11.18 -4.11 -1.16
CA ARG A 39 11.32 -2.69 -1.51
C ARG A 39 12.58 -2.09 -0.88
N LYS A 40 12.81 -2.33 0.41
CA LYS A 40 14.01 -1.85 1.10
C LYS A 40 15.30 -2.46 0.52
N ALA A 41 15.26 -3.70 0.07
CA ALA A 41 16.42 -4.37 -0.52
C ALA A 41 16.80 -3.81 -1.91
N VAL A 42 15.81 -3.47 -2.74
CA VAL A 42 16.05 -2.96 -4.11
C VAL A 42 16.22 -1.44 -4.17
N ASP A 43 15.67 -0.71 -3.20
CA ASP A 43 15.77 0.74 -3.08
C ASP A 43 16.09 1.13 -1.62
N PRO A 44 17.34 0.87 -1.16
CA PRO A 44 17.77 1.13 0.22
C PRO A 44 17.76 2.62 0.55
N ASP A 45 18.08 3.47 -0.43
CA ASP A 45 18.12 4.92 -0.28
C ASP A 45 16.74 5.59 -0.46
N GLY A 46 15.73 4.82 -0.91
CA GLY A 46 14.36 5.32 -1.03
C GLY A 46 14.19 6.33 -2.17
N ILE A 47 14.98 6.21 -3.24
CA ILE A 47 14.95 7.09 -4.42
C ILE A 47 13.58 7.04 -5.10
N LEU A 48 12.89 5.90 -5.05
CA LEU A 48 11.58 5.71 -5.66
C LEU A 48 10.41 6.05 -4.71
N LEU A 49 10.69 6.40 -3.46
CA LEU A 49 9.69 6.74 -2.45
C LEU A 49 9.45 8.25 -2.34
N TYR A 50 8.41 8.74 -3.03
CA TYR A 50 7.87 10.08 -2.83
C TYR A 50 6.86 10.13 -1.67
N GLY A 51 6.53 11.34 -1.19
CA GLY A 51 5.77 11.56 0.06
C GLY A 51 4.49 10.74 0.20
N HIS A 52 3.65 10.72 -0.85
CA HIS A 52 2.41 9.95 -0.82
C HIS A 52 2.63 8.43 -0.73
N LEU A 53 3.69 7.88 -1.35
CA LEU A 53 4.02 6.45 -1.20
C LEU A 53 4.49 6.12 0.21
N ARG A 54 5.16 7.05 0.89
CA ARG A 54 5.58 6.86 2.29
C ARG A 54 4.37 6.77 3.20
N GLU A 55 3.43 7.70 3.05
CA GLU A 55 2.17 7.70 3.79
C GLU A 55 1.33 6.45 3.51
N MET A 56 1.16 6.10 2.23
CA MET A 56 0.40 4.93 1.80
C MET A 56 1.02 3.63 2.32
N LEU A 57 2.34 3.49 2.29
CA LEU A 57 3.03 2.29 2.76
C LEU A 57 3.28 2.27 4.27
N GLY A 58 3.05 3.39 4.97
CA GLY A 58 3.29 3.55 6.40
C GLY A 58 4.78 3.50 6.74
N LEU A 59 5.61 4.17 5.92
CA LEU A 59 7.06 4.26 6.01
C LEU A 59 7.53 5.63 6.46
#